data_AF-A0A246K633-F1
#
_entry.id   AF-A0A246K633-F1
#
_cell.length_a   1.000
_cell.length_b   1.000
_cell.length_c   1.000
_cell.angle_alpha   90.00
_cell.angle_beta   90.00
_cell.angle_gamma   90.00
#
_symmetry.space_group_name_H-M   'P 1'
#
loop_
_entity.id
_entity.type
_entity.pdbx_description
1 polymer ?
#
loop_
_entity_poly.entity_id
_entity_poly.type
_entity_poly.pdbx_seq_one_letter_code
_entity_poly.pdbx_strand_id
1 'polypeptide(L)' 'MTRTSEEESVGGTPRAAKRPTHVKPPIGWVNDPVPAPEPIHEDKAEDQPGGRNPVRYGDWELKGLAIDF' A
#
# COMPACT_ATOMS: atom_id res chain seq x y z
N MET A 1 -7.59 37.28 -8.51
CA MET A 1 -6.53 36.45 -7.88
C MET A 1 -6.74 36.43 -6.37
N THR A 2 -7.72 35.67 -5.85
CA THR A 2 -7.96 35.61 -4.38
C THR A 2 -8.36 34.22 -3.88
N ARG A 3 -8.45 33.21 -4.75
CA ARG A 3 -8.95 31.88 -4.38
C ARG A 3 -7.89 30.99 -3.70
N THR A 4 -6.62 31.40 -3.66
CA THR A 4 -5.52 30.62 -3.07
C THR A 4 -5.34 30.91 -1.57
N SER A 5 -5.67 32.11 -1.11
CA SER A 5 -5.46 32.55 0.28
C SER A 5 -6.41 31.92 1.30
N GLU A 6 -7.59 31.45 0.88
CA GLU A 6 -8.55 30.77 1.77
C GLU A 6 -8.20 29.30 2.03
N GLU A 7 -7.45 28.62 1.15
CA GLU A 7 -7.06 27.22 1.34
C GLU A 7 -5.90 27.03 2.33
N GLU A 8 -5.11 28.09 2.56
CA GLU A 8 -3.93 28.06 3.43
C GLU A 8 -4.24 28.33 4.91
N SER A 9 -5.50 28.60 5.28
CA SER A 9 -5.88 29.00 6.64
C SER A 9 -7.03 28.15 7.17
N VAL A 10 -6.80 27.46 8.29
CA VAL A 10 -7.88 26.82 9.05
C VAL A 10 -8.17 27.71 10.25
N GLY A 11 -9.36 28.33 10.27
CA GLY A 11 -9.82 29.14 11.41
C GLY A 11 -8.96 30.38 11.70
N GLY A 12 -8.31 30.98 10.70
CA GLY A 12 -7.44 32.15 10.88
C GLY A 12 -6.01 31.81 11.28
N THR A 13 -5.66 30.53 11.37
CA THR A 13 -4.28 30.07 11.57
C THR A 13 -3.71 29.46 10.29
N PRO A 14 -2.47 29.77 9.89
CA PRO A 14 -1.82 29.13 8.76
C PRO A 14 -1.83 27.61 8.92
N ARG A 15 -2.15 26.90 7.84
CA ARG A 15 -2.23 25.45 7.82
C ARG A 15 -0.89 24.84 8.23
N ALA A 16 -0.88 24.04 9.30
CA ALA A 16 0.33 23.41 9.84
C ALA A 16 0.79 22.23 8.96
N ALA A 17 1.37 22.54 7.79
CA ALA A 17 1.86 21.55 6.83
C ALA A 17 3.26 20.98 7.16
N LYS A 18 3.95 21.58 8.14
CA LYS A 18 5.32 21.18 8.54
C LYS A 18 5.37 20.90 10.03
N ARG A 19 6.12 19.84 10.40
CA ARG A 19 6.35 19.47 11.81
C ARG A 19 7.20 20.55 12.51
N PRO A 20 6.81 21.04 13.70
CA PRO A 20 7.60 22.00 14.47
C PRO A 20 8.95 21.44 14.95
N THR A 21 10.01 22.26 14.91
CA THR A 21 11.39 21.86 15.19
C THR A 21 11.63 21.33 16.61
N HIS A 22 10.85 21.78 17.59
CA HIS A 22 11.01 21.40 19.00
C HIS A 22 10.37 20.03 19.33
N VAL A 23 9.59 19.45 18.41
CA VAL A 23 8.89 18.18 18.63
C VAL A 23 9.84 17.02 18.33
N LYS A 24 10.50 16.49 19.36
CA LYS A 24 11.39 15.33 19.26
C LYS A 24 10.59 14.01 19.29
N PRO A 25 11.05 12.96 18.59
CA PRO A 25 10.50 11.62 18.75
C PRO A 25 10.77 11.07 20.17
N PRO A 26 9.94 10.14 20.67
CA PRO A 26 10.15 9.51 21.99
C PRO A 26 11.40 8.62 22.02
N ILE A 27 11.88 8.33 23.23
CA ILE A 27 13.04 7.46 23.45
C ILE A 27 12.74 6.07 22.86
N GLY A 28 13.64 5.55 22.02
CA GLY A 28 13.50 4.23 21.39
C GLY A 28 12.67 4.22 20.09
N TRP A 29 12.19 5.37 19.62
CA TRP A 29 11.54 5.44 18.31
C TRP A 29 12.56 5.29 17.18
N VAL A 30 12.28 4.35 16.29
CA VAL A 30 13.08 4.05 15.10
C VAL A 30 12.14 4.03 13.90
N ASN A 31 12.56 4.59 12.78
CA ASN A 31 11.81 4.64 11.52
C ASN A 31 12.64 4.06 10.38
N ASP A 32 13.26 2.91 10.67
CA ASP A 32 13.99 2.17 9.67
C ASP A 32 12.99 1.57 8.68
N PRO A 33 13.33 1.54 7.38
CA PRO A 33 12.48 0.89 6.39
C PRO A 33 12.28 -0.57 6.77
N VAL A 34 11.09 -1.10 6.47
CA VAL A 34 10.86 -2.55 6.55
C VAL A 34 11.84 -3.28 5.63
N PRO A 35 12.26 -4.50 5.98
CA PRO A 35 13.08 -5.32 5.09
C PRO A 35 12.44 -5.45 3.71
N ALA A 36 13.27 -5.61 2.68
CA ALA A 36 12.78 -5.91 1.35
C ALA A 36 11.94 -7.20 1.37
N PRO A 37 10.82 -7.26 0.63
CA PRO A 37 10.04 -8.49 0.53
C PRO A 37 10.88 -9.59 -0.10
N GLU A 38 10.60 -10.83 0.30
CA GLU A 38 11.19 -12.00 -0.34
C GLU A 38 10.71 -12.12 -1.80
N PRO A 39 11.53 -12.67 -2.70
CA PRO A 39 11.09 -13.00 -4.05
C PRO A 39 9.86 -13.90 -4.04
N ILE A 40 8.93 -13.70 -4.97
CA ILE A 40 7.82 -14.62 -5.17
C ILE A 40 8.41 -15.92 -5.74
N HIS A 41 8.16 -17.02 -5.05
CA HIS A 41 8.42 -18.36 -5.54
C HIS A 41 7.12 -18.93 -6.10
N GLU A 42 7.06 -19.12 -7.41
CA GLU A 42 5.95 -19.83 -8.04
C GLU A 42 6.13 -21.33 -7.84
N ASP A 43 5.12 -21.97 -7.25
CA ASP A 43 5.02 -23.42 -7.30
C ASP A 43 4.80 -23.87 -8.74
N LYS A 44 5.31 -25.06 -9.07
CA LYS A 44 5.09 -25.65 -10.39
C LYS A 44 3.60 -25.91 -10.59
N ALA A 45 3.10 -25.63 -11.79
CA ALA A 45 1.70 -25.83 -12.10
C ALA A 45 1.27 -27.29 -11.89
N GLU A 46 2.15 -28.25 -12.17
CA GLU A 46 1.91 -29.69 -11.99
C GLU A 46 1.69 -30.09 -10.52
N ASP A 47 2.28 -29.34 -9.59
CA ASP A 47 2.19 -29.58 -8.15
C ASP A 47 0.91 -28.95 -7.55
N GLN A 48 0.17 -28.17 -8.35
CA GLN A 48 -1.07 -27.51 -7.96
C GLN A 48 -2.31 -28.31 -8.38
N PRO A 49 -3.43 -28.20 -7.65
CA PRO A 49 -4.68 -28.87 -8.00
C PRO A 49 -5.12 -28.55 -9.44
N GLY A 50 -5.18 -29.58 -10.28
CA GLY A 50 -5.58 -29.44 -11.69
C GLY A 50 -4.45 -29.03 -12.65
N GLY A 51 -3.18 -29.03 -12.21
CA GLY A 51 -2.04 -28.78 -13.08
C GLY A 51 -1.92 -27.31 -13.52
N ARG A 52 -2.46 -26.36 -12.75
CA ARG A 52 -2.59 -24.95 -13.12
C ARG A 52 -2.12 -24.06 -11.97
N ASN A 53 -1.51 -22.93 -12.31
CA ASN A 53 -1.09 -21.92 -11.34
C ASN A 53 -2.04 -20.70 -11.42
N PRO A 54 -3.15 -20.67 -10.67
CA PRO A 54 -4.00 -19.48 -10.57
C PRO A 54 -3.25 -18.45 -9.73
N VAL A 55 -2.45 -17.61 -10.38
CA VAL A 55 -1.54 -16.64 -9.73
C VAL A 55 -2.29 -15.58 -8.90
N ARG A 56 -3.63 -15.58 -8.88
CA ARG A 56 -4.46 -14.67 -8.09
C ARG A 56 -5.65 -15.37 -7.45
N TYR A 57 -5.86 -15.15 -6.15
CA TYR A 57 -7.15 -15.45 -5.49
C TYR A 57 -8.26 -14.71 -6.25
N GLY A 58 -9.13 -15.45 -6.93
CA GLY A 58 -10.20 -14.91 -7.79
C GLY A 58 -10.09 -15.31 -9.28
N ASP A 59 -8.92 -15.69 -9.77
CA ASP A 59 -8.77 -16.28 -11.12
C ASP A 59 -9.11 -17.79 -11.05
N TRP A 60 -10.40 -18.12 -10.98
CA TRP A 60 -10.86 -19.51 -11.04
C TRP A 60 -11.26 -19.86 -12.47
N GLU A 61 -10.66 -20.90 -13.05
CA GLU A 61 -11.06 -21.38 -14.37
C GLU A 61 -11.89 -22.66 -14.26
N LEU A 62 -13.06 -22.68 -14.88
CA LEU A 62 -13.89 -23.87 -15.06
C LEU A 62 -14.09 -24.15 -16.55
N LYS A 63 -13.65 -25.33 -17.01
CA LYS A 63 -13.74 -25.74 -18.43
C LYS A 63 -13.13 -24.73 -19.42
N GLY A 64 -12.07 -24.02 -19.00
CA GLY A 64 -11.40 -23.00 -19.82
C GLY A 64 -12.11 -21.64 -19.87
N LEU A 65 -13.09 -21.42 -19.00
CA LEU A 65 -13.73 -20.11 -18.81
C LEU A 65 -13.30 -19.51 -17.46
N ALA A 66 -12.86 -18.26 -17.47
CA ALA A 66 -12.59 -17.51 -16.24
C ALA A 66 -13.91 -17.19 -15.51
N ILE A 67 -13.98 -17.55 -14.24
CA ILE A 67 -15.10 -17.32 -13.32
C ILE A 67 -14.57 -16.49 -12.15
N ASP A 68 -15.25 -15.37 -11.86
CA ASP A 68 -15.01 -14.50 -10.70
C ASP A 68 -16.37 -14.15 -10.04
N PHE A 69 -16.35 -13.65 -8.80
CA PHE A 69 -17.54 -13.22 -8.03
C PHE A 69 -18.03 -11.81 -8.34
#